data_AF-A0A8S0PSG0-F1
#
_entry.id   AF-A0A8S0PSG0-F1
#
_cell.length_a   1.000
_cell.length_b   1.000
_cell.length_c   1.000
_cell.angle_alpha   90.00
_cell.angle_beta   90.00
_cell.angle_gamma   90.00
#
_symmetry.space_group_name_H-M   'P 1'
#
loop_
_entity.id
_entity.type
_entity.pdbx_description
1 polymer ?
#
loop_
_entity_poly.entity_id
_entity_poly.type
_entity_poly.pdbx_seq_one_letter_code
_entity_poly.pdbx_strand_id
1 'polypeptide(L)'
;METGNFVLFQDQSKSVIAWQSFDYPTNIILRNMKAGWRRTRLNTIITSWKSRDDLGTGSERLWRTRHWNGLRGSGVPVMDPNYTINISYIENDDEVTITYVVKDPSIFSILVLNEMGTLEQLTWQGPERGWARFWSAHTDQCDNSAHCGAYGDLFNLSEFECSCLPGYEPQLER
;
A
#
# COMPACT_ATOMS: atom_id res chain seq x y z
N MET A 1 15.27 -10.80 15.82
CA MET A 1 14.24 -9.87 16.30
C MET A 1 12.92 -10.32 15.72
N GLU A 2 11.99 -10.73 16.58
CA GLU A 2 10.70 -11.35 16.23
C GLU A 2 9.94 -10.48 15.21
N THR A 3 9.28 -11.10 14.24
CA THR A 3 8.72 -10.42 13.05
C THR A 3 7.59 -9.44 13.34
N GLY A 4 7.12 -9.37 14.59
CA GLY A 4 5.90 -8.65 14.99
C GLY A 4 4.61 -9.43 14.70
N ASN A 5 4.71 -10.65 14.17
CA ASN A 5 3.55 -11.50 13.93
C ASN A 5 3.15 -12.22 15.23
N PHE A 6 1.95 -11.95 15.72
CA PHE A 6 1.36 -12.68 16.83
C PHE A 6 0.62 -13.89 16.28
N VAL A 7 1.00 -15.09 16.70
CA VAL A 7 0.49 -16.36 16.13
C VAL A 7 -0.12 -17.21 17.22
N LEU A 8 -1.36 -17.64 17.01
CA LEU A 8 -2.04 -18.63 17.83
C LEU A 8 -1.98 -19.99 17.15
N PHE A 9 -1.50 -20.98 17.89
CA PHE A 9 -1.46 -22.37 17.43
C PHE A 9 -2.63 -23.15 18.01
N GLN A 10 -3.14 -24.11 17.25
CA GLN A 10 -4.25 -24.96 17.70
C GLN A 10 -3.82 -25.95 18.80
N ASP A 11 -2.55 -26.35 18.80
CA ASP A 11 -1.98 -27.31 19.73
C ASP A 11 -0.60 -26.88 20.22
N GLN A 12 -0.06 -27.62 21.19
CA GLN A 12 1.29 -27.40 21.72
C GLN A 12 2.41 -27.81 20.76
N SER A 13 2.09 -28.62 19.74
CA SER A 13 3.06 -29.02 18.70
C SER A 13 3.43 -27.84 17.78
N LYS A 14 2.58 -26.80 17.77
CA LYS A 14 2.72 -25.61 16.92
C LYS A 14 2.73 -25.93 15.41
N SER A 15 2.14 -27.07 15.04
CA SER A 15 2.08 -27.52 13.65
C SER A 15 0.96 -26.83 12.86
N VAL A 16 -0.14 -26.48 13.54
CA VAL A 16 -1.32 -25.85 12.92
C VAL A 16 -1.51 -24.44 13.47
N ILE A 17 -1.45 -23.45 12.58
CA ILE A 17 -1.75 -22.05 12.89
C ILE A 17 -3.27 -21.88 12.88
N ALA A 18 -3.85 -21.61 14.05
CA ALA A 18 -5.27 -21.30 14.19
C ALA A 18 -5.58 -19.85 13.79
N TRP A 19 -4.66 -18.92 14.09
CA TRP A 19 -4.83 -17.50 13.82
C TRP A 19 -3.48 -16.78 13.78
N GLN A 20 -3.36 -15.70 13.01
CA GLN A 20 -2.19 -14.80 13.08
C GLN A 20 -2.57 -13.34 12.82
N SER A 21 -1.84 -12.41 13.44
CA SER A 21 -2.13 -10.98 13.32
C SER A 21 -1.88 -10.43 11.91
N PHE A 22 -0.94 -11.02 11.17
CA PHE A 22 -0.62 -10.59 9.80
C PHE A 22 -1.77 -10.79 8.80
N ASP A 23 -2.78 -11.60 9.13
CA ASP A 23 -3.97 -11.74 8.29
C ASP A 23 -5.00 -10.63 8.53
N TYR A 24 -4.86 -9.88 9.63
CA TYR A 24 -5.78 -8.82 10.07
C TYR A 24 -5.02 -7.52 10.37
N PRO A 25 -4.35 -6.94 9.37
CA PRO A 25 -3.62 -5.70 9.56
C PRO A 25 -4.57 -4.51 9.75
N THR A 26 -4.04 -3.45 10.33
CA THR A 26 -4.70 -2.15 10.44
C THR A 26 -4.18 -1.22 9.33
N ASN A 27 -3.49 -0.16 9.70
CA ASN A 27 -2.89 0.83 8.81
C ASN A 27 -1.39 0.59 8.57
N ILE A 28 -0.78 -0.40 9.22
CA ILE A 28 0.66 -0.67 9.14
C ILE A 28 0.91 -1.98 8.39
N ILE A 29 1.86 -1.95 7.45
CA ILE A 29 2.42 -3.13 6.81
C ILE A 29 3.82 -3.33 7.38
N LEU A 30 4.05 -4.50 7.98
CA LEU A 30 5.36 -4.90 8.47
C LEU A 30 6.14 -5.69 7.42
N ARG A 31 7.46 -5.73 7.57
CA ARG A 31 8.33 -6.53 6.69
C ARG A 31 7.90 -7.99 6.69
N ASN A 32 7.92 -8.62 5.51
CA ASN A 32 7.43 -9.99 5.27
C ASN A 32 5.91 -10.22 5.45
N MET A 33 5.12 -9.18 5.76
CA MET A 33 3.67 -9.32 5.76
C MET A 33 3.15 -9.43 4.33
N LYS A 34 2.27 -10.40 4.07
CA LYS A 34 1.60 -10.59 2.77
C LYS A 34 0.32 -9.77 2.73
N ALA A 35 0.29 -8.76 1.88
CA ALA A 35 -0.95 -8.06 1.53
C ALA A 35 -1.51 -8.63 0.21
N GLY A 36 -2.83 -8.77 0.10
CA GLY A 36 -3.50 -9.34 -1.05
C GLY A 36 -4.23 -10.65 -0.78
N TRP A 37 -4.61 -11.34 -1.87
CA TRP A 37 -5.47 -12.50 -1.84
C TRP A 37 -4.69 -13.80 -1.71
N ARG A 38 -5.20 -14.74 -0.91
CA ARG A 38 -4.66 -16.10 -0.75
C ARG A 38 -5.82 -17.08 -0.69
N ARG A 39 -5.72 -18.22 -1.37
CA ARG A 39 -6.76 -19.26 -1.41
C ARG A 39 -7.07 -19.87 -0.05
N THR A 40 -6.04 -20.04 0.78
CA THR A 40 -6.14 -20.70 2.09
C THR A 40 -6.43 -19.74 3.25
N ARG A 41 -6.42 -18.42 3.00
CA ARG A 41 -6.55 -17.37 4.02
C ARG A 41 -7.52 -16.27 3.54
N LEU A 42 -7.70 -15.24 4.37
CA LEU A 42 -8.49 -14.07 3.99
C LEU A 42 -7.72 -13.18 3.02
N ASN A 43 -8.47 -12.40 2.24
CA ASN A 43 -7.91 -11.30 1.46
C ASN A 43 -7.43 -10.20 2.41
N THR A 44 -6.12 -9.99 2.47
CA THR A 44 -5.48 -9.04 3.36
C THR A 44 -5.48 -7.64 2.73
N ILE A 45 -6.34 -6.76 3.24
CA ILE A 45 -6.48 -5.37 2.78
C ILE A 45 -5.94 -4.44 3.87
N ILE A 46 -5.24 -3.38 3.46
CA ILE A 46 -4.74 -2.34 4.36
C ILE A 46 -5.73 -1.18 4.38
N THR A 47 -6.03 -0.69 5.57
CA THR A 47 -7.00 0.40 5.79
C THR A 47 -6.42 1.46 6.70
N SER A 48 -6.60 2.73 6.34
CA SER A 48 -6.21 3.83 7.22
C SER A 48 -7.07 3.88 8.48
N TRP A 49 -6.60 4.63 9.47
CA TRP A 49 -7.48 5.11 10.53
C TRP A 49 -8.37 6.25 10.02
N LYS A 50 -9.49 6.49 10.69
CA LYS A 50 -10.38 7.62 10.41
C LYS A 50 -9.73 8.96 10.71
N SER A 51 -8.99 9.05 11.81
CA SER A 51 -8.22 10.23 12.19
C SER A 51 -7.09 9.84 13.15
N ARG A 52 -6.30 10.82 13.60
CA ARG A 52 -5.27 10.58 14.62
C ARG A 52 -5.84 10.16 15.98
N ASP A 53 -7.05 10.62 16.29
CA ASP A 53 -7.71 10.38 17.58
C ASP A 53 -8.77 9.27 17.51
N ASP A 54 -9.16 8.85 16.29
CA ASP A 54 -10.12 7.76 16.05
C ASP A 54 -9.47 6.63 15.24
N LEU A 55 -9.14 5.54 15.93
CA LEU A 55 -8.55 4.33 15.38
C LEU A 55 -9.54 3.47 14.58
N GLY A 56 -10.78 3.92 14.42
CA GLY A 56 -11.77 3.28 13.57
C GLY A 56 -11.29 3.17 12.12
N THR A 57 -11.81 2.17 11.40
CA THR A 57 -11.46 1.93 10.00
C THR A 57 -11.91 3.08 9.11
N GLY A 58 -10.98 3.65 8.34
CA GLY A 58 -11.28 4.60 7.27
C GLY A 58 -12.15 3.95 6.19
N SER A 59 -13.04 4.71 5.57
CA SER A 59 -14.10 4.16 4.69
C SER A 59 -14.00 4.56 3.22
N GLU A 60 -13.11 5.49 2.86
CA GLU A 60 -13.00 6.01 1.50
C GLU A 60 -11.79 5.46 0.76
N ARG A 61 -12.03 5.02 -0.48
CA ARG A 61 -10.96 4.62 -1.42
C ARG A 61 -10.47 5.87 -2.15
N LEU A 62 -9.34 6.41 -1.68
CA LEU A 62 -8.79 7.66 -2.21
C LEU A 62 -7.89 7.42 -3.45
N TRP A 63 -7.10 6.34 -3.44
CA TRP A 63 -6.12 6.04 -4.49
C TRP A 63 -5.92 4.54 -4.71
N ARG A 64 -5.30 4.18 -5.84
CA ARG A 64 -4.98 2.80 -6.24
C ARG A 64 -3.53 2.68 -6.70
N THR A 65 -2.83 1.67 -6.19
CA THR A 65 -1.47 1.26 -6.62
C THR A 65 -1.37 0.85 -8.10
N ARG A 66 -2.51 0.62 -8.76
CA ARG A 66 -2.67 0.09 -10.12
C ARG A 66 -2.00 -1.29 -10.29
N HIS A 67 -1.95 -1.77 -11.53
CA HIS A 67 -1.38 -3.06 -11.87
C HIS A 67 0.13 -3.11 -11.58
N TRP A 68 0.65 -4.30 -11.35
CA TRP A 68 2.07 -4.56 -11.26
C TRP A 68 2.71 -4.53 -12.66
N ASN A 69 3.83 -3.83 -12.83
CA ASN A 69 4.52 -3.70 -14.12
C ASN A 69 5.82 -4.53 -14.22
N GLY A 70 6.05 -5.45 -13.28
CA GLY A 70 7.28 -6.25 -13.18
C GLY A 70 8.32 -5.68 -12.21
N LEU A 71 8.27 -4.37 -11.94
CA LEU A 71 9.20 -3.69 -11.02
C LEU A 71 8.48 -3.07 -9.82
N ARG A 72 7.31 -2.46 -10.07
CA ARG A 72 6.51 -1.73 -9.08
C ARG A 72 5.04 -1.69 -9.48
N GLY A 73 4.18 -1.24 -8.56
CA GLY A 73 2.83 -0.83 -8.92
C GLY A 73 2.88 0.42 -9.80
N SER A 74 2.20 0.42 -10.94
CA SER A 74 2.25 1.54 -11.90
C SER A 74 1.78 2.87 -11.29
N GLY A 75 0.94 2.84 -10.25
CA GLY A 75 0.51 4.02 -9.50
C GLY A 75 1.49 4.48 -8.42
N VAL A 76 2.60 3.75 -8.17
CA VAL A 76 3.66 4.15 -7.22
C VAL A 76 5.00 4.28 -7.95
N PRO A 77 5.19 5.33 -8.75
CA PRO A 77 6.44 5.54 -9.49
C PRO A 77 7.64 5.81 -8.57
N VAL A 78 7.42 6.15 -7.29
CA VAL A 78 8.49 6.39 -6.32
C VAL A 78 9.11 5.09 -5.80
N MET A 79 8.45 3.93 -5.93
CA MET A 79 9.05 2.64 -5.53
C MET A 79 9.99 2.10 -6.60
N ASP A 80 11.19 2.68 -6.73
CA ASP A 80 12.29 2.18 -7.57
C ASP A 80 13.07 1.02 -6.88
N PRO A 81 13.54 0.00 -7.61
CA PRO A 81 14.36 -1.07 -7.02
C PRO A 81 15.67 -0.61 -6.36
N ASN A 82 16.15 0.62 -6.60
CA ASN A 82 17.32 1.18 -5.91
C ASN A 82 17.06 1.60 -4.45
N TYR A 83 15.80 1.66 -3.99
CA TYR A 83 15.47 2.06 -2.63
C TYR A 83 15.84 1.00 -1.56
N THR A 84 15.67 1.37 -0.30
CA THR A 84 16.01 0.57 0.90
C THR A 84 15.17 -0.72 1.03
N ILE A 85 14.07 -0.85 0.27
CA ILE A 85 13.16 -1.99 0.29
C ILE A 85 13.21 -2.77 -1.03
N ASN A 86 13.14 -4.10 -0.93
CA ASN A 86 12.82 -4.98 -2.05
C ASN A 86 11.35 -5.39 -1.95
N ILE A 87 10.66 -5.37 -3.08
CA ILE A 87 9.26 -5.78 -3.19
C ILE A 87 9.23 -7.11 -3.91
N SER A 88 8.43 -8.05 -3.42
CA SER A 88 8.11 -9.25 -4.17
C SER A 88 6.60 -9.33 -4.40
N TYR A 89 6.24 -9.60 -5.65
CA TYR A 89 4.88 -9.80 -6.09
C TYR A 89 4.76 -11.25 -6.55
N ILE A 90 3.78 -11.97 -6.00
CA ILE A 90 3.51 -13.37 -6.30
C ILE A 90 2.09 -13.44 -6.87
N GLU A 91 1.96 -14.05 -8.04
CA GLU A 91 0.67 -14.32 -8.70
C GLU A 91 0.68 -15.75 -9.23
N ASN A 92 -0.16 -16.60 -8.63
CA ASN A 92 -0.39 -17.99 -9.02
C ASN A 92 -1.79 -18.45 -8.56
N ASP A 93 -2.12 -19.72 -8.79
CA ASP A 93 -3.44 -20.30 -8.48
C ASP A 93 -3.79 -20.28 -6.97
N ASP A 94 -2.79 -20.14 -6.11
CA ASP A 94 -2.96 -20.17 -4.66
C ASP A 94 -2.86 -18.77 -4.02
N GLU A 95 -2.15 -17.82 -4.61
CA GLU A 95 -2.01 -16.47 -4.06
C GLU A 95 -1.71 -15.36 -5.08
N VAL A 96 -2.27 -14.19 -4.81
CA VAL A 96 -1.97 -12.91 -5.46
C VAL A 96 -1.59 -11.92 -4.37
N THR A 97 -0.30 -11.85 -4.03
CA THR A 97 0.18 -11.09 -2.88
C THR A 97 1.39 -10.23 -3.18
N ILE A 98 1.51 -9.15 -2.42
CA ILE A 98 2.68 -8.28 -2.37
C ILE A 98 3.30 -8.35 -0.98
N THR A 99 4.62 -8.44 -0.92
CA THR A 99 5.40 -8.30 0.31
C THR A 99 6.56 -7.36 0.08
N TYR A 100 7.07 -6.78 1.17
CA TYR A 100 8.32 -6.04 1.12
C TYR A 100 9.29 -6.55 2.19
N VAL A 101 10.58 -6.42 1.89
CA VAL A 101 11.68 -6.67 2.81
C VAL A 101 12.63 -5.49 2.77
N VAL A 102 13.26 -5.19 3.91
CA VAL A 102 14.30 -4.16 3.98
C VAL A 102 15.63 -4.82 3.60
N LYS A 103 16.40 -4.20 2.70
CA LYS A 103 17.68 -4.74 2.20
C LYS A 103 18.70 -4.93 3.33
N ASP A 104 18.77 -3.95 4.23
CA ASP A 104 19.57 -4.04 5.45
C ASP A 104 18.68 -4.51 6.63
N PRO A 105 18.90 -5.70 7.18
CA PRO A 105 18.09 -6.23 8.28
C PRO A 105 18.18 -5.43 9.59
N SER A 106 19.23 -4.61 9.75
CA SER A 106 19.44 -3.75 10.92
C SER A 106 18.56 -2.51 10.91
N ILE A 107 18.07 -2.11 9.74
CA ILE A 107 17.19 -0.96 9.57
C ILE A 107 15.75 -1.36 9.90
N PHE A 108 15.16 -0.67 10.87
CA PHE A 108 13.74 -0.82 11.18
C PHE A 108 12.93 0.16 10.34
N SER A 109 12.14 -0.37 9.42
CA SER A 109 11.28 0.42 8.53
C SER A 109 9.92 -0.24 8.31
N ILE A 110 8.88 0.60 8.33
CA ILE A 110 7.47 0.21 8.22
C ILE A 110 6.79 1.02 7.12
N LEU A 111 5.79 0.43 6.47
CA LEU A 111 4.87 1.18 5.61
C LEU A 111 3.60 1.49 6.39
N VAL A 112 3.15 2.74 6.36
CA VAL A 112 1.97 3.20 7.09
C VAL A 112 1.03 3.91 6.13
N LEU A 113 -0.24 3.51 6.13
CA LEU A 113 -1.31 4.23 5.46
C LEU A 113 -1.92 5.24 6.44
N ASN A 114 -1.61 6.52 6.27
CA ASN A 114 -2.06 7.55 7.20
C ASN A 114 -3.56 7.84 7.05
N GLU A 115 -4.11 8.65 7.96
CA GLU A 115 -5.52 9.06 7.99
C GLU A 115 -5.98 9.80 6.73
N MET A 116 -5.06 10.39 5.97
CA MET A 116 -5.33 11.07 4.69
C MET A 116 -5.29 10.11 3.49
N GLY A 117 -5.06 8.82 3.72
CA GLY A 117 -4.93 7.81 2.65
C GLY A 117 -3.60 7.85 1.91
N THR A 118 -2.61 8.57 2.42
CA THR A 118 -1.25 8.60 1.88
C THR A 118 -0.46 7.42 2.44
N LEU A 119 0.18 6.66 1.55
CA LEU A 119 1.09 5.57 1.94
C LEU A 119 2.48 6.15 2.19
N GLU A 120 3.01 5.97 3.38
CA GLU A 120 4.31 6.50 3.81
C GLU A 120 5.26 5.36 4.18
N GLN A 121 6.54 5.46 3.80
CA GLN A 121 7.60 4.65 4.38
C GLN A 121 8.25 5.42 5.52
N LEU A 122 8.20 4.86 6.74
CA LEU A 122 8.87 5.38 7.92
C LEU A 122 10.11 4.54 8.24
N THR A 123 11.19 5.19 8.63
CA THR A 123 12.45 4.56 9.05
C THR A 123 12.86 5.07 10.42
N TRP A 124 13.17 4.16 11.33
CA TRP A 124 13.60 4.51 12.68
C TRP A 124 15.04 5.00 12.70
N GLN A 125 15.28 6.19 13.25
CA GLN A 125 16.62 6.82 13.32
C GLN A 125 17.22 6.79 14.74
N GLY A 126 16.62 6.06 15.66
CA GLY A 126 17.07 5.97 17.05
C GLY A 126 16.24 6.79 18.03
N PRO A 127 16.51 6.68 19.35
CA PRO A 127 15.66 7.23 20.39
C PRO A 127 15.51 8.76 20.36
N GLU A 128 16.58 9.47 19.99
CA GLU A 128 16.59 10.94 19.97
C GLU A 128 15.88 11.53 18.74
N ARG A 129 15.93 10.83 17.60
CA ARG A 129 15.40 11.32 16.32
C ARG A 129 14.04 10.73 15.97
N GLY A 130 13.70 9.57 16.56
CA GLY A 130 12.43 8.90 16.34
C GLY A 130 12.27 8.37 14.91
N TRP A 131 11.02 8.38 14.42
CA TRP A 131 10.66 7.97 13.07
C TRP A 131 10.85 9.10 12.07
N ALA A 132 11.56 8.84 10.99
CA ALA A 132 11.69 9.74 9.86
C ALA A 132 10.90 9.21 8.65
N ARG A 133 10.15 10.10 7.98
CA ARG A 133 9.53 9.79 6.69
C ARG A 133 10.59 9.76 5.62
N PHE A 134 10.64 8.66 4.87
CA PHE A 134 11.59 8.46 3.79
C PHE A 134 10.97 8.77 2.41
N TRP A 135 9.74 8.28 2.17
CA TRP A 135 8.93 8.70 1.02
C TRP A 135 7.43 8.57 1.33
N SER A 136 6.61 9.17 0.47
CA SER A 136 5.15 9.06 0.48
C SER A 136 4.62 8.92 -0.94
N ALA A 137 3.54 8.16 -1.13
CA ALA A 137 2.78 8.06 -2.37
C ALA A 137 1.37 8.63 -2.17
N HIS A 138 0.67 8.99 -3.26
CA HIS A 138 -0.52 9.85 -3.23
C HIS A 138 -0.14 11.29 -2.80
N THR A 139 0.77 11.90 -3.56
CA THR A 139 1.21 13.29 -3.33
C THR A 139 0.57 14.28 -4.28
N ASP A 140 0.17 13.83 -5.47
CA ASP A 140 -0.25 14.72 -6.56
C ASP A 140 -1.75 14.57 -6.81
N GLN A 141 -2.44 15.64 -7.21
CA GLN A 141 -3.91 15.58 -7.40
C GLN A 141 -4.34 14.64 -8.53
N CYS A 142 -3.40 14.27 -9.43
CA CYS A 142 -3.57 13.24 -10.46
C CYS A 142 -3.78 11.83 -9.88
N ASP A 143 -3.33 11.60 -8.65
CA ASP A 143 -3.48 10.32 -7.97
C ASP A 143 -4.89 10.14 -7.38
N ASN A 144 -5.69 11.21 -7.27
CA ASN A 144 -7.08 11.11 -6.85
C ASN A 144 -7.88 10.27 -7.86
N SER A 145 -8.65 9.30 -7.35
CA SER A 145 -9.42 8.42 -8.22
C SER A 145 -10.44 9.21 -9.06
N ALA A 146 -10.32 9.08 -10.39
CA ALA A 146 -11.30 9.50 -11.40
C ALA A 146 -11.48 11.02 -11.62
N HIS A 147 -10.40 11.82 -11.52
CA HIS A 147 -10.44 13.26 -11.83
C HIS A 147 -11.03 13.58 -13.22
N CYS A 148 -10.59 12.89 -14.28
CA CYS A 148 -11.01 13.18 -15.67
C CYS A 148 -12.23 12.39 -16.16
N GLY A 149 -12.98 11.74 -15.27
CA GLY A 149 -14.13 10.92 -15.66
C GLY A 149 -13.76 9.73 -16.57
N ALA A 150 -14.77 9.09 -17.14
CA ALA A 150 -14.55 7.98 -18.08
C ALA A 150 -14.09 8.51 -19.44
N TYR A 151 -13.08 7.87 -20.05
CA TYR A 151 -12.51 8.22 -21.36
C TYR A 151 -11.85 9.60 -21.46
N GLY A 152 -11.60 10.25 -20.32
CA GLY A 152 -10.77 11.44 -20.22
C GLY A 152 -9.39 11.12 -19.66
N ASP A 153 -8.38 11.88 -20.10
CA ASP A 153 -7.01 11.81 -19.59
C ASP A 153 -6.49 13.21 -19.26
N LEU A 154 -5.50 13.28 -18.38
CA LEU A 154 -4.83 14.52 -17.99
C LEU A 154 -4.00 15.03 -19.17
N PHE A 155 -4.45 16.14 -19.77
CA PHE A 155 -3.75 16.80 -20.89
C PHE A 155 -2.69 17.77 -20.39
N ASN A 156 -3.02 18.52 -19.33
CA ASN A 156 -2.14 19.51 -18.75
C ASN A 156 -1.93 19.24 -17.25
N LEU A 157 -0.73 18.78 -16.89
CA LEU A 157 -0.36 18.46 -15.50
C LEU A 157 -0.29 19.71 -14.60
N SER A 158 -0.04 20.91 -15.16
CA SER A 158 0.03 22.14 -14.35
C SER A 158 -1.33 22.76 -14.07
N GLU A 159 -2.31 22.55 -14.95
CA GLU A 159 -3.65 23.12 -14.84
C GLU A 159 -4.71 22.08 -14.45
N PHE A 160 -4.30 20.81 -14.27
CA PHE A 160 -5.18 19.67 -14.01
C PHE A 160 -6.35 19.58 -15.01
N GLU A 161 -6.09 19.97 -16.26
CA GLU A 161 -7.10 20.01 -17.32
C GLU A 161 -7.19 18.66 -18.02
N CYS A 162 -8.43 18.19 -18.18
CA CYS A 162 -8.74 16.91 -18.78
C CYS A 162 -9.07 17.08 -20.26
N SER A 163 -8.55 16.18 -21.08
CA SER A 163 -8.93 16.04 -22.49
C SER A 163 -9.61 14.70 -22.74
N CYS A 164 -10.47 14.64 -23.74
CA CYS A 164 -11.04 13.37 -24.18
C CYS A 164 -9.98 12.56 -24.95
N LEU A 165 -10.00 11.24 -24.77
CA LEU A 165 -9.20 10.34 -25.58
C LEU A 165 -9.60 10.45 -27.06
N PRO A 166 -8.70 10.11 -28.00
CA PRO A 166 -9.02 10.13 -29.43
C PRO A 166 -10.29 9.32 -29.74
N GLY A 167 -11.26 9.96 -30.39
CA GLY A 167 -12.56 9.37 -30.73
C GLY A 167 -13.68 9.57 -29.69
N TYR A 168 -13.42 10.33 -28.62
CA TYR A 168 -14.42 10.69 -27.60
C TYR A 168 -14.66 12.20 -27.56
N GLU A 169 -15.87 12.57 -27.17
CA GLU A 169 -16.32 13.97 -27.02
C GLU A 169 -16.90 14.17 -25.61
N PRO A 170 -16.80 15.39 -25.04
CA PRO A 170 -17.31 15.66 -23.71
C PRO A 170 -18.84 15.54 -23.66
N GLN A 171 -19.36 14.89 -22.61
CA GLN A 171 -20.80 14.71 -22.43
C GLN A 171 -21.55 16.03 -22.11
N LEU A 172 -20.83 17.02 -21.61
CA LEU A 172 -21.35 18.36 -21.32
C LEU A 172 -20.41 19.36 -22.00
N GLU A 173 -20.93 20.10 -22.98
CA GLU A 173 -20.23 21.26 -23.52
C GLU A 173 -20.08 22.32 -22.42
N ARG A 174 -18.88 22.90 -22.32
CA ARG A 174 -18.51 23.88 -21.29
C ARG A 174 -19.10 25.25 -21.56
#